data_AF-F4R5L7-F1
#
_entry.id   AF-F4R5L7-F1
#
_cell.length_a   1.000
_cell.length_b   1.000
_cell.length_c   1.000
_cell.angle_alpha   90.00
_cell.angle_beta   90.00
_cell.angle_gamma   90.00
#
_symmetry.space_group_name_H-M   'P 1'
#
loop_
_entity.id
_entity.type
_entity.pdbx_description
1 polymer ?
#
loop_
_entity_poly.entity_id
_entity_poly.type
_entity_poly.pdbx_seq_one_letter_code
_entity_poly.pdbx_strand_id
1 'polypeptide(L)'
;MSDSSTSMETLDGLLVKHLDTLDLYMAEYQTVETHLKKAFFDLARAKVALGPNRVGKNSYDLTPKAAVKRACLNSSGSNDAPSVPSDGDVHDTFSLNNYIPAPPDLDEQVIAEQASTSPSDLKAGTLDVDQKSQGLLRRRKATQLEKDNTTDDANGITTSPEPSQQNDDDSMQPVSTKPSHPAPIHPIHQFAAFPPPSLKAAETGFSTALESIIRVLNVRYQLNSLESAIELQKSRTTSDAV
;
A
#
# COMPACT_ATOMS: atom_id res chain seq x y z
N MET A 1 12.61 54.31 -5.74
CA MET A 1 11.66 54.24 -4.59
C MET A 1 10.50 53.29 -4.82
N SER A 2 10.12 52.96 -6.06
CA SER A 2 9.00 52.04 -6.34
C SER A 2 9.33 50.56 -6.16
N ASP A 3 10.59 50.14 -6.33
CA ASP A 3 10.97 48.73 -6.35
C ASP A 3 10.86 48.04 -4.98
N SER A 4 11.10 48.78 -3.89
CA SER A 4 11.00 48.26 -2.51
C SER A 4 9.57 47.83 -2.14
N SER A 5 8.54 48.59 -2.57
CA SER A 5 7.13 48.24 -2.33
C SER A 5 6.77 46.91 -3.02
N THR A 6 7.23 46.73 -4.26
CA THR A 6 6.93 45.51 -5.02
C THR A 6 7.60 44.27 -4.42
N SER A 7 8.82 44.39 -3.88
CA SER A 7 9.52 43.29 -3.23
C SER A 7 8.77 42.81 -1.98
N MET A 8 8.29 43.74 -1.16
CA MET A 8 7.53 43.42 0.05
C MET A 8 6.18 42.74 -0.29
N GLU A 9 5.44 43.27 -1.27
CA GLU A 9 4.21 42.64 -1.77
C GLU A 9 4.46 41.22 -2.29
N THR A 10 5.59 40.97 -2.97
CA THR A 10 5.93 39.62 -3.42
C THR A 10 6.26 38.67 -2.27
N LEU A 11 6.94 39.14 -1.23
CA LEU A 11 7.25 38.36 -0.04
C LEU A 11 5.97 37.97 0.73
N ASP A 12 5.07 38.93 0.94
CA ASP A 12 3.78 38.67 1.58
C ASP A 12 2.96 37.65 0.79
N GLY A 13 2.95 37.77 -0.55
CA GLY A 13 2.32 36.79 -1.43
C GLY A 13 2.93 35.39 -1.35
N LEU A 14 4.25 35.28 -1.16
CA LEU A 14 4.93 33.99 -0.94
C LEU A 14 4.59 33.39 0.43
N LEU A 15 4.49 34.21 1.48
CA LEU A 15 4.14 33.76 2.81
C LEU A 15 2.70 33.22 2.87
N VAL A 16 1.74 33.91 2.24
CA VAL A 16 0.36 33.42 2.15
C VAL A 16 0.33 32.05 1.46
N LYS A 17 0.98 31.92 0.30
CA LYS A 17 1.07 30.63 -0.41
C LYS A 17 1.72 29.53 0.43
N HIS A 18 2.74 29.86 1.22
CA HIS A 18 3.39 28.91 2.09
C HIS A 18 2.43 28.39 3.18
N LEU A 19 1.67 29.28 3.82
CA LEU A 19 0.67 28.90 4.83
C LEU A 19 -0.44 28.03 4.21
N ASP A 20 -0.97 28.42 3.04
CA ASP A 20 -1.98 27.62 2.32
C ASP A 20 -1.45 26.22 1.97
N THR A 21 -0.18 26.13 1.55
CA THR A 21 0.47 24.85 1.21
C THR A 21 0.69 23.98 2.46
N LEU A 22 0.97 24.60 3.61
CA LEU A 22 1.11 23.91 4.90
C LEU A 22 -0.24 23.31 5.34
N ASP A 23 -1.33 24.06 5.23
CA ASP A 23 -2.67 23.56 5.54
C ASP A 23 -3.04 22.38 4.63
N LEU A 24 -2.74 22.48 3.34
CA LEU A 24 -2.92 21.38 2.38
C LEU A 24 -2.08 20.15 2.76
N TYR A 25 -0.82 20.34 3.16
CA TYR A 25 0.06 19.27 3.62
C TYR A 25 -0.55 18.53 4.81
N MET A 26 -1.06 19.27 5.79
CA MET A 26 -1.68 18.68 6.97
C MET A 26 -2.95 17.89 6.65
N ALA A 27 -3.79 18.39 5.74
CA ALA A 27 -5.00 17.70 5.31
C ALA A 27 -4.69 16.39 4.57
N GLU A 28 -3.70 16.39 3.67
CA GLU A 28 -3.27 15.19 2.95
C GLU A 28 -2.61 14.17 3.91
N TYR A 29 -1.85 14.63 4.90
CA TYR A 29 -1.27 13.75 5.91
C TYR A 29 -2.33 13.01 6.74
N GLN A 30 -3.39 13.70 7.19
CA GLN A 30 -4.51 13.08 7.89
C GLN A 30 -5.23 12.04 7.03
N THR A 31 -5.31 12.29 5.71
CA THR A 31 -5.88 11.35 4.74
C THR A 31 -5.05 10.08 4.65
N VAL A 32 -3.70 10.20 4.55
CA VAL A 32 -2.78 9.05 4.60
C VAL A 32 -2.97 8.23 5.88
N GLU A 33 -3.01 8.90 7.03
CA GLU A 33 -3.17 8.25 8.33
C GLU A 33 -4.49 7.46 8.40
N THR A 34 -5.58 8.04 7.90
CA THR A 34 -6.90 7.40 7.87
C THR A 34 -6.91 6.16 6.98
N HIS A 35 -6.33 6.25 5.77
CA HIS A 35 -6.23 5.13 4.85
C HIS A 35 -5.35 4.01 5.41
N LEU A 36 -4.20 4.34 6.00
CA LEU A 36 -3.30 3.34 6.61
C LEU A 36 -3.97 2.62 7.78
N LYS A 37 -4.59 3.35 8.71
CA LYS A 37 -5.29 2.75 9.86
C LYS A 37 -6.36 1.75 9.39
N LYS A 38 -7.17 2.14 8.41
CA LYS A 38 -8.20 1.28 7.82
C LYS A 38 -7.57 0.03 7.15
N ALA A 39 -6.55 0.22 6.32
CA ALA A 39 -5.89 -0.86 5.60
C ALA A 39 -5.24 -1.89 6.55
N PHE A 40 -4.56 -1.42 7.62
CA PHE A 40 -3.99 -2.31 8.64
C PHE A 40 -5.05 -3.07 9.42
N PHE A 41 -6.18 -2.43 9.72
CA PHE A 41 -7.29 -3.08 10.40
C PHE A 41 -7.93 -4.17 9.53
N ASP A 42 -8.15 -3.91 8.24
CA ASP A 42 -8.64 -4.90 7.30
C ASP A 42 -7.64 -6.04 7.07
N LEU A 43 -6.34 -5.75 7.07
CA LEU A 43 -5.29 -6.75 7.04
C LEU A 43 -5.30 -7.64 8.29
N ALA A 44 -5.53 -7.06 9.47
CA ALA A 44 -5.66 -7.83 10.72
C ALA A 44 -6.86 -8.78 10.65
N ARG A 45 -8.01 -8.31 10.12
CA ARG A 45 -9.19 -9.16 9.87
C ARG A 45 -8.88 -10.29 8.89
N ALA A 46 -8.14 -10.00 7.81
CA ALA A 46 -7.72 -11.01 6.85
C ALA A 46 -6.80 -12.07 7.48
N LYS A 47 -5.87 -11.66 8.36
CA LYS A 47 -5.01 -12.57 9.13
C LYS A 47 -5.81 -13.50 10.05
N VAL A 48 -6.86 -13.00 10.69
CA VAL A 48 -7.76 -13.83 11.51
C VAL A 48 -8.51 -14.86 10.65
N ALA A 49 -8.96 -14.47 9.46
CA ALA A 49 -9.72 -15.35 8.56
C ALA A 49 -8.86 -16.44 7.88
N LEU A 50 -7.64 -16.10 7.46
CA LEU A 50 -6.75 -17.00 6.72
C LEU A 50 -5.75 -17.76 7.62
N GLY A 51 -5.57 -17.29 8.85
CA GLY A 51 -4.55 -17.78 9.77
C GLY A 51 -3.20 -17.04 9.59
N PRO A 52 -2.41 -16.95 10.68
CA PRO A 52 -1.18 -16.13 10.72
C PRO A 52 -0.08 -16.60 9.76
N ASN A 53 -0.06 -17.90 9.42
CA ASN A 53 0.97 -18.49 8.55
C ASN A 53 0.74 -18.23 7.05
N ARG A 54 -0.47 -17.80 6.65
CA ARG A 54 -0.82 -17.56 5.24
C ARG A 54 -0.63 -16.12 4.81
N VAL A 55 -0.66 -15.17 5.75
CA VAL A 55 -0.52 -13.74 5.47
C VAL A 55 0.68 -13.22 6.26
N GLY A 56 1.87 -13.58 5.79
CA GLY A 56 3.13 -13.22 6.42
C GLY A 56 4.29 -13.27 5.45
N LYS A 57 5.48 -12.91 5.94
CA LYS A 57 6.73 -12.87 5.14
C LYS A 57 7.03 -14.20 4.46
N ASN A 58 6.73 -15.32 5.12
CA ASN A 58 7.01 -16.67 4.63
C ASN A 58 6.06 -17.11 3.50
N SER A 59 4.91 -16.44 3.34
CA SER A 59 3.91 -16.76 2.33
C SER A 59 4.11 -15.94 1.05
N TYR A 60 5.06 -15.01 1.06
CA TYR A 60 5.34 -14.16 -0.08
C TYR A 60 6.19 -14.92 -1.09
N ASP A 61 5.74 -14.93 -2.34
CA ASP A 61 6.49 -15.49 -3.44
C ASP A 61 7.61 -14.51 -3.82
N LEU A 62 8.87 -14.95 -3.68
CA LEU A 62 10.06 -14.15 -3.99
C LEU A 62 10.43 -14.16 -5.46
N THR A 63 9.64 -14.82 -6.31
CA THR A 63 9.84 -14.71 -7.76
C THR A 63 9.75 -13.24 -8.17
N PRO A 64 10.63 -12.77 -9.07
CA PRO A 64 10.60 -11.39 -9.53
C PRO A 64 9.28 -11.13 -10.26
N LYS A 65 8.44 -10.27 -9.68
CA LYS A 65 7.16 -9.83 -10.26
C LYS A 65 7.27 -8.36 -10.62
N ALA A 66 6.66 -7.97 -11.74
CA ALA A 66 6.51 -6.57 -12.10
C ALA A 66 5.72 -5.83 -11.01
N ALA A 67 6.17 -4.62 -10.67
CA ALA A 67 5.46 -3.79 -9.71
C ALA A 67 4.10 -3.37 -10.27
N VAL A 68 3.03 -3.60 -9.51
CA VAL A 68 1.66 -3.21 -9.91
C VAL A 68 1.55 -1.69 -10.06
N LYS A 69 2.19 -0.96 -9.15
CA LYS A 69 2.22 0.50 -9.11
C LYS A 69 3.65 0.99 -9.24
N ARG A 70 3.86 2.02 -10.07
CA ARG A 70 5.19 2.63 -10.29
C ARG A 70 5.12 4.12 -10.00
N ALA A 71 6.11 4.64 -9.27
CA ALA A 71 6.30 6.08 -9.11
C ALA A 71 7.45 6.52 -10.02
N CYS A 72 7.16 7.43 -10.94
CA CYS A 72 8.11 8.04 -11.85
C CYS A 72 8.50 9.42 -11.33
N LEU A 73 9.78 9.74 -11.42
CA LEU A 73 10.32 11.05 -11.04
C LEU A 73 10.36 11.92 -12.29
N ASN A 74 9.56 12.98 -12.29
CA ASN A 74 9.61 13.98 -13.36
C ASN A 74 10.75 14.95 -13.00
N SER A 75 11.91 14.79 -13.63
CA SER A 75 12.98 15.79 -13.56
C SER A 75 12.71 16.87 -14.61
N SER A 76 12.53 18.11 -14.20
CA SER A 76 12.18 19.26 -15.06
C SER A 76 13.23 19.66 -16.12
N GLY A 77 14.19 18.79 -16.44
CA GLY A 77 15.31 19.08 -17.35
C GLY A 77 15.30 18.33 -18.69
N SER A 78 14.55 17.24 -18.83
CA SER A 78 14.49 16.47 -20.08
C SER A 78 13.12 16.63 -20.72
N ASN A 79 13.05 17.40 -21.81
CA ASN A 79 11.92 17.43 -22.75
C ASN A 79 11.77 16.13 -23.56
N ASP A 80 12.41 15.03 -23.13
CA ASP A 80 12.11 13.71 -23.66
C ASP A 80 10.70 13.37 -23.20
N ALA A 81 9.75 13.62 -24.12
CA ALA A 81 8.36 13.26 -23.96
C ALA A 81 8.28 11.83 -23.40
N PRO A 82 7.46 11.60 -22.36
CA PRO A 82 7.31 10.26 -21.80
C PRO A 82 6.95 9.34 -22.95
N SER A 83 7.84 8.40 -23.26
CA SER A 83 7.56 7.35 -24.21
C SER A 83 6.34 6.62 -23.68
N VAL A 84 5.20 6.92 -24.29
CA VAL A 84 3.92 6.29 -24.00
C VAL A 84 4.17 4.79 -24.06
N PRO A 85 3.98 4.05 -22.95
CA PRO A 85 4.23 2.62 -22.95
C PRO A 85 3.36 1.98 -24.03
N SER A 86 4.04 1.40 -25.03
CA SER A 86 3.44 0.68 -26.14
C SER A 86 2.58 -0.45 -25.58
N ASP A 87 1.28 -0.39 -25.89
CA ASP A 87 0.23 -1.40 -25.78
C ASP A 87 0.44 -2.55 -24.78
N GLY A 88 -0.31 -2.51 -23.67
CA GLY A 88 -0.77 -3.73 -23.00
C GLY A 88 -0.79 -3.71 -21.47
N ASP A 89 0.09 -2.94 -20.82
CA ASP A 89 0.23 -2.97 -19.36
C ASP A 89 -0.34 -1.69 -18.72
N VAL A 90 -1.59 -1.80 -18.23
CA VAL A 90 -2.27 -0.78 -17.43
C VAL A 90 -1.65 -0.77 -16.02
N HIS A 91 -0.42 -0.29 -15.92
CA HIS A 91 0.21 0.00 -14.64
C HIS A 91 -0.13 1.43 -14.22
N ASP A 92 -0.80 1.58 -13.08
CA ASP A 92 -1.02 2.86 -12.42
C ASP A 92 0.34 3.50 -12.13
N THR A 93 0.68 4.50 -12.94
CA THR A 93 1.95 5.22 -12.88
C THR A 93 1.70 6.58 -12.26
N PHE A 94 2.42 6.87 -11.19
CA PHE A 94 2.30 8.11 -10.44
C PHE A 94 3.52 8.99 -10.68
N SER A 95 3.31 10.28 -10.92
CA SER A 95 4.40 11.24 -11.08
C SER A 95 4.71 11.96 -9.77
N LEU A 96 5.96 11.84 -9.33
CA LEU A 96 6.58 12.69 -8.33
C LEU A 96 7.19 13.89 -9.05
N ASN A 97 6.78 15.10 -8.66
CA ASN A 97 7.27 16.32 -9.29
C ASN A 97 8.61 16.74 -8.66
N ASN A 98 9.63 16.91 -9.50
CA ASN A 98 10.88 17.61 -9.24
C ASN A 98 11.61 17.24 -7.94
N TYR A 99 11.66 15.96 -7.56
CA TYR A 99 12.47 15.54 -6.42
C TYR A 99 13.94 15.88 -6.64
N ILE A 100 14.47 16.77 -5.81
CA ILE A 100 15.91 16.99 -5.68
C ILE A 100 16.39 15.92 -4.68
N PRO A 101 17.18 14.93 -5.09
CA PRO A 101 17.76 13.98 -4.16
C PRO A 101 18.54 14.75 -3.10
N ALA A 102 18.24 14.49 -1.83
CA ALA A 102 19.09 14.97 -0.76
C ALA A 102 20.54 14.54 -1.06
N PRO A 103 21.53 15.42 -0.92
CA PRO A 103 22.92 15.05 -1.16
C PRO A 103 23.25 13.82 -0.30
N PRO A 104 23.91 12.80 -0.86
CA PRO A 104 24.14 11.50 -0.21
C PRO A 104 25.05 11.52 1.04
N ASP A 105 25.36 12.70 1.59
CA ASP A 105 26.37 12.92 2.64
C ASP A 105 25.79 13.23 4.03
N LEU A 106 24.51 12.96 4.31
CA LEU A 106 23.97 13.00 5.67
C LEU A 106 23.81 11.58 6.21
N ASP A 107 24.84 11.18 6.95
CA ASP A 107 25.09 9.89 7.57
C ASP A 107 23.85 9.08 8.01
N GLU A 108 23.79 7.86 7.49
CA GLU A 108 22.92 6.74 7.89
C GLU A 108 23.13 6.29 9.35
N GLN A 109 23.93 7.01 10.15
CA GLN A 109 24.26 6.64 11.53
C GLN A 109 23.27 7.15 12.60
N VAL A 110 22.36 8.07 12.29
CA VAL A 110 21.46 8.64 13.31
C VAL A 110 20.16 7.82 13.52
N ILE A 111 19.79 6.95 12.57
CA ILE A 111 18.54 6.17 12.68
C ILE A 111 18.72 4.89 13.51
N ALA A 112 19.95 4.42 13.73
CA ALA A 112 20.22 3.25 14.58
C ALA A 112 20.11 3.54 16.09
N GLU A 113 20.11 4.80 16.52
CA GLU A 113 20.16 5.15 17.96
C GLU A 113 18.77 5.38 18.60
N GLN A 114 17.69 5.42 17.81
CA GLN A 114 16.33 5.59 18.34
C GLN A 114 15.48 4.31 18.38
N ALA A 115 16.04 3.16 17.96
CA ALA A 115 15.36 1.86 17.98
C ALA A 115 15.82 0.93 19.13
N SER A 116 16.75 1.37 20.00
CA SER A 116 17.32 0.53 21.07
C SER A 116 16.89 0.89 22.50
N THR A 117 15.99 1.86 22.71
CA THR A 117 15.36 2.09 24.02
C THR A 117 14.19 1.14 24.25
N SER A 118 14.54 -0.13 24.47
CA SER A 118 13.67 -1.14 25.06
C SER A 118 13.23 -0.66 26.46
N PRO A 119 11.92 -0.54 26.76
CA PRO A 119 11.45 -0.20 28.10
C PRO A 119 11.49 -1.46 28.97
N SER A 120 12.69 -1.84 29.38
CA SER A 120 12.94 -2.97 30.27
C SER A 120 13.18 -2.47 31.69
N ASP A 121 12.20 -1.80 32.32
CA ASP A 121 12.19 -1.58 33.78
C ASP A 121 10.82 -1.03 34.24
N LEU A 122 9.79 -1.89 34.22
CA LEU A 122 8.64 -1.73 35.10
C LEU A 122 8.79 -2.73 36.25
N LYS A 123 9.39 -2.21 37.31
CA LYS A 123 9.47 -2.80 38.64
C LYS A 123 8.06 -3.21 39.09
N ALA A 124 7.93 -4.47 39.50
CA ALA A 124 6.74 -5.01 40.13
C ALA A 124 6.40 -4.21 41.40
N GLY A 125 5.44 -3.30 41.28
CA GLY A 125 4.76 -2.67 42.40
C GLY A 125 3.53 -3.48 42.75
N THR A 126 3.61 -4.23 43.84
CA THR A 126 2.47 -4.86 44.51
C THR A 126 1.50 -3.78 44.97
N LEU A 127 0.42 -3.58 44.22
CA LEU A 127 -0.76 -2.86 44.70
C LEU A 127 -1.89 -3.85 44.87
N ASP A 128 -2.10 -4.17 46.14
CA ASP A 128 -3.26 -4.85 46.69
C ASP A 128 -4.49 -3.95 46.44
N VAL A 129 -5.27 -4.27 45.41
CA VAL A 129 -6.56 -3.62 45.12
C VAL A 129 -7.61 -4.70 45.05
N ASP A 130 -8.22 -4.90 46.21
CA ASP A 130 -9.41 -5.68 46.44
C ASP A 130 -10.60 -5.02 45.72
N GLN A 131 -10.96 -5.50 44.53
CA GLN A 131 -12.22 -5.16 43.87
C GLN A 131 -12.83 -6.36 43.14
N LYS A 132 -13.79 -6.98 43.84
CA LYS A 132 -14.94 -7.70 43.25
C LYS A 132 -15.48 -6.96 42.04
N SER A 133 -15.28 -7.52 40.85
CA SER A 133 -16.25 -7.37 39.76
C SER A 133 -16.37 -8.68 38.99
N GLN A 134 -17.53 -9.29 39.18
CA GLN A 134 -17.99 -10.44 38.42
C GLN A 134 -18.25 -10.00 36.97
N GLY A 135 -17.71 -10.75 36.01
CA GLY A 135 -17.83 -10.43 34.59
C GLY A 135 -17.62 -11.64 33.67
N LEU A 136 -18.55 -12.60 33.78
CA LEU A 136 -18.87 -13.73 32.90
C LEU A 136 -18.02 -13.97 31.63
N LEU A 137 -16.95 -14.76 31.75
CA LEU A 137 -16.46 -15.60 30.65
C LEU A 137 -17.40 -16.81 30.47
N ARG A 138 -18.35 -16.69 29.54
CA ARG A 138 -19.20 -17.81 29.09
C ARG A 138 -18.35 -18.83 28.31
N ARG A 139 -17.76 -19.76 29.05
CA ARG A 139 -17.24 -21.04 28.56
C ARG A 139 -18.41 -21.85 27.99
N ARG A 140 -18.57 -21.93 26.67
CA ARG A 140 -19.50 -22.88 26.06
C ARG A 140 -18.94 -24.30 26.24
N LYS A 141 -19.58 -25.02 27.16
CA LYS A 141 -19.45 -26.45 27.39
C LYS A 141 -20.04 -27.17 26.18
N ALA A 142 -19.25 -28.05 25.58
CA ALA A 142 -19.72 -29.02 24.60
C ALA A 142 -20.58 -30.07 25.31
N THR A 143 -21.78 -30.31 24.79
CA THR A 143 -22.65 -31.41 25.20
C THR A 143 -22.78 -32.35 24.01
N GLN A 144 -22.19 -33.53 24.15
CA GLN A 144 -22.63 -34.74 23.46
C GLN A 144 -24.05 -35.07 23.93
N LEU A 145 -24.96 -35.37 23.01
CA LEU A 145 -25.75 -36.60 23.01
C LEU A 145 -26.58 -36.69 21.71
N GLU A 146 -26.31 -37.75 20.96
CA GLU A 146 -27.20 -38.64 20.22
C GLU A 146 -28.39 -38.09 19.42
N LYS A 147 -28.42 -38.44 18.13
CA LYS A 147 -29.50 -39.28 17.60
C LYS A 147 -29.13 -40.00 16.31
N ASP A 148 -29.23 -41.32 16.36
CA ASP A 148 -29.52 -42.21 15.25
C ASP A 148 -30.60 -41.63 14.33
N ASN A 149 -30.40 -41.71 13.02
CA ASN A 149 -31.45 -42.23 12.16
C ASN A 149 -30.93 -42.75 10.82
N THR A 150 -31.31 -43.99 10.61
CA THR A 150 -31.20 -44.88 9.46
C THR A 150 -32.03 -44.42 8.28
N THR A 151 -31.45 -44.44 7.08
CA THR A 151 -32.10 -44.71 5.77
C THR A 151 -30.95 -45.20 4.88
N ASP A 152 -30.76 -46.50 4.66
CA ASP A 152 -31.51 -47.32 3.71
C ASP A 152 -31.94 -46.53 2.47
N ASP A 153 -31.08 -46.53 1.45
CA ASP A 153 -31.54 -46.58 0.07
C ASP A 153 -30.52 -47.35 -0.79
N ALA A 154 -30.94 -48.56 -1.12
CA ALA A 154 -30.40 -49.38 -2.18
C ALA A 154 -30.80 -48.77 -3.53
N ASN A 155 -29.84 -48.63 -4.44
CA ASN A 155 -30.13 -48.75 -5.87
C ASN A 155 -28.87 -49.19 -6.62
N GLY A 156 -28.81 -50.48 -6.91
CA GLY A 156 -28.11 -50.99 -8.07
C GLY A 156 -29.02 -50.90 -9.29
N ILE A 157 -28.43 -50.65 -10.46
CA ILE A 157 -28.85 -51.12 -11.80
C ILE A 157 -27.70 -50.75 -12.76
N THR A 158 -26.90 -51.71 -13.25
CA THR A 158 -27.07 -52.51 -14.49
C THR A 158 -26.40 -51.88 -15.72
N THR A 159 -25.21 -52.40 -16.02
CA THR A 159 -24.62 -52.77 -17.33
C THR A 159 -25.14 -52.21 -18.67
N SER A 160 -24.18 -51.66 -19.45
CA SER A 160 -23.86 -51.86 -20.90
C SER A 160 -24.87 -51.41 -21.99
N PRO A 161 -24.48 -51.21 -23.29
CA PRO A 161 -23.16 -51.30 -23.93
C PRO A 161 -22.77 -50.12 -24.88
N GLU A 162 -21.50 -50.17 -25.31
CA GLU A 162 -20.89 -49.78 -26.60
C GLU A 162 -21.85 -49.61 -27.81
N PRO A 163 -21.54 -48.72 -28.78
CA PRO A 163 -20.56 -49.11 -29.79
C PRO A 163 -19.59 -48.02 -30.28
N SER A 164 -18.54 -48.56 -30.88
CA SER A 164 -17.37 -48.00 -31.54
C SER A 164 -17.68 -47.00 -32.66
N GLN A 165 -16.76 -46.05 -32.89
CA GLN A 165 -16.40 -45.57 -34.23
C GLN A 165 -14.97 -45.00 -34.21
N GLN A 166 -14.03 -45.84 -34.64
CA GLN A 166 -12.72 -45.44 -35.13
C GLN A 166 -12.92 -44.75 -36.49
N ASN A 167 -12.46 -43.50 -36.61
CA ASN A 167 -12.10 -42.91 -37.89
C ASN A 167 -10.66 -42.44 -37.75
N ASP A 168 -9.78 -43.18 -38.42
CA ASP A 168 -8.45 -42.73 -38.80
C ASP A 168 -8.65 -41.68 -39.91
N ASP A 169 -8.27 -40.43 -39.65
CA ASP A 169 -8.01 -39.46 -40.73
C ASP A 169 -6.76 -38.66 -40.42
N ASP A 170 -5.77 -38.93 -41.27
CA ASP A 170 -4.41 -38.42 -41.29
C ASP A 170 -4.42 -37.06 -42.00
N SER A 171 -4.47 -35.98 -41.22
CA SER A 171 -4.29 -34.64 -41.76
C SER A 171 -3.28 -33.87 -40.92
N MET A 172 -2.01 -33.93 -41.37
CA MET A 172 -0.92 -33.08 -40.91
C MET A 172 -1.29 -31.59 -41.00
N GLN A 173 -1.66 -31.00 -39.87
CA GLN A 173 -1.60 -29.55 -39.68
C GLN A 173 -0.37 -29.18 -38.85
N PRO A 174 0.38 -28.13 -39.24
CA PRO A 174 1.53 -27.66 -38.48
C PRO A 174 1.03 -27.03 -37.17
N VAL A 175 1.24 -27.75 -36.06
CA VAL A 175 0.93 -27.31 -34.71
C VAL A 175 1.89 -26.16 -34.35
N SER A 176 1.47 -24.93 -34.63
CA SER A 176 2.14 -23.73 -34.12
C SER A 176 1.88 -23.65 -32.62
N THR A 177 2.69 -24.35 -31.83
CA THR A 177 2.75 -24.22 -30.37
C THR A 177 3.42 -22.89 -30.02
N LYS A 178 2.72 -21.77 -30.20
CA LYS A 178 3.11 -20.54 -29.51
C LYS A 178 2.91 -20.80 -28.01
N PRO A 179 3.94 -20.61 -27.16
CA PRO A 179 3.74 -20.62 -25.73
C PRO A 179 2.82 -19.47 -25.37
N SER A 180 1.55 -19.78 -25.10
CA SER A 180 0.61 -18.83 -24.51
C SER A 180 1.10 -18.57 -23.09
N HIS A 181 1.87 -17.49 -22.90
CA HIS A 181 2.25 -17.07 -21.57
C HIS A 181 0.98 -16.83 -20.76
N PRO A 182 0.79 -17.52 -19.63
CA PRO A 182 -0.37 -17.29 -18.79
C PRO A 182 -0.35 -15.82 -18.34
N ALA A 183 -1.52 -15.18 -18.38
CA ALA A 183 -1.68 -13.82 -17.94
C ALA A 183 -1.08 -13.61 -16.54
N PRO A 184 -0.53 -12.42 -16.24
CA PRO A 184 0.08 -12.15 -14.94
C PRO A 184 -0.94 -12.36 -13.82
N ILE A 185 -0.64 -13.29 -12.92
CA ILE A 185 -1.49 -13.59 -11.77
C ILE A 185 -1.42 -12.40 -10.81
N HIS A 186 -2.56 -11.82 -10.44
CA HIS A 186 -2.59 -10.74 -9.45
C HIS A 186 -1.92 -11.20 -8.14
N PRO A 187 -1.07 -10.37 -7.52
CA PRO A 187 -0.25 -10.76 -6.38
C PRO A 187 -1.09 -11.20 -5.18
N ILE A 188 -2.31 -10.68 -5.03
CA ILE A 188 -3.21 -11.08 -3.93
C ILE A 188 -3.57 -12.57 -3.93
N HIS A 189 -3.60 -13.22 -5.10
CA HIS A 189 -3.94 -14.65 -5.21
C HIS A 189 -2.85 -15.59 -4.68
N GLN A 190 -1.65 -15.07 -4.37
CA GLN A 190 -0.60 -15.88 -3.73
C GLN A 190 -0.97 -16.31 -2.30
N PHE A 191 -1.87 -15.57 -1.65
CA PHE A 191 -2.27 -15.84 -0.25
C PHE A 191 -3.48 -16.78 -0.14
N ALA A 192 -4.35 -16.76 -1.15
CA ALA A 192 -5.53 -17.64 -1.23
C ALA A 192 -6.06 -17.68 -2.67
N ALA A 193 -6.55 -18.86 -3.11
CA ALA A 193 -7.24 -18.99 -4.39
C ALA A 193 -8.42 -18.02 -4.49
N PHE A 194 -9.17 -17.87 -3.38
CA PHE A 194 -10.26 -16.90 -3.23
C PHE A 194 -9.93 -15.96 -2.06
N PRO A 195 -9.30 -14.80 -2.31
CA PRO A 195 -8.93 -13.88 -1.25
C PRO A 195 -10.18 -13.32 -0.57
N PRO A 196 -10.22 -13.30 0.78
CA PRO A 196 -11.37 -12.83 1.52
C PRO A 196 -11.59 -11.33 1.27
N PRO A 197 -12.82 -10.83 1.45
CA PRO A 197 -13.15 -9.42 1.18
C PRO A 197 -12.30 -8.45 2.02
N SER A 198 -11.90 -8.84 3.23
CA SER A 198 -10.99 -8.05 4.08
C SER A 198 -9.58 -7.93 3.48
N LEU A 199 -9.07 -8.96 2.81
CA LEU A 199 -7.75 -8.90 2.17
C LEU A 199 -7.79 -8.00 0.94
N LYS A 200 -8.86 -8.09 0.13
CA LYS A 200 -9.09 -7.17 -1.00
C LYS A 200 -9.26 -5.73 -0.52
N ALA A 201 -10.02 -5.52 0.55
CA ALA A 201 -10.18 -4.20 1.15
C ALA A 201 -8.83 -3.63 1.64
N ALA A 202 -8.01 -4.45 2.30
CA ALA A 202 -6.67 -4.05 2.71
C ALA A 202 -5.77 -3.67 1.51
N GLU A 203 -5.78 -4.48 0.44
CA GLU A 203 -5.05 -4.17 -0.81
C GLU A 203 -5.49 -2.81 -1.37
N THR A 204 -6.79 -2.59 -1.52
CA THR A 204 -7.31 -1.29 -2.00
C THR A 204 -6.95 -0.15 -1.05
N GLY A 205 -6.99 -0.35 0.26
CA GLY A 205 -6.67 0.67 1.27
C GLY A 205 -5.19 1.07 1.25
N PHE A 206 -4.27 0.10 1.10
CA PHE A 206 -2.85 0.39 0.93
C PHE A 206 -2.57 1.05 -0.42
N SER A 207 -3.28 0.61 -1.46
CA SER A 207 -3.21 1.19 -2.80
C SER A 207 -3.59 2.68 -2.78
N THR A 208 -4.69 3.04 -2.11
CA THR A 208 -5.11 4.44 -1.93
C THR A 208 -4.20 5.22 -0.97
N ALA A 209 -3.67 4.57 0.07
CA ALA A 209 -2.72 5.22 0.97
C ALA A 209 -1.44 5.62 0.24
N LEU A 210 -0.94 4.75 -0.65
CA LEU A 210 0.24 5.05 -1.47
C LEU A 210 0.01 6.27 -2.38
N GLU A 211 -1.17 6.38 -2.98
CA GLU A 211 -1.56 7.55 -3.77
C GLU A 211 -1.54 8.83 -2.94
N SER A 212 -2.13 8.80 -1.75
CA SER A 212 -2.11 9.93 -0.81
C SER A 212 -0.70 10.28 -0.37
N ILE A 213 0.19 9.30 -0.13
CA ILE A 213 1.59 9.55 0.22
C ILE A 213 2.30 10.32 -0.90
N ILE A 214 2.06 9.95 -2.16
CA ILE A 214 2.67 10.65 -3.30
C ILE A 214 2.17 12.10 -3.38
N ARG A 215 0.89 12.35 -3.06
CA ARG A 215 0.37 13.72 -2.93
C ARG A 215 1.07 14.49 -1.82
N VAL A 216 1.20 13.91 -0.64
CA VAL A 216 1.95 14.52 0.49
C VAL A 216 3.38 14.87 0.07
N LEU A 217 4.07 13.97 -0.64
CA LEU A 217 5.42 14.22 -1.13
C LEU A 217 5.48 15.38 -2.13
N ASN A 218 4.51 15.46 -3.05
CA ASN A 218 4.41 16.56 -4.01
C ASN A 218 4.13 17.90 -3.30
N VAL A 219 3.26 17.93 -2.29
CA VAL A 219 2.98 19.14 -1.49
C VAL A 219 4.21 19.54 -0.68
N ARG A 220 4.89 18.58 -0.05
CA ARG A 220 6.14 18.83 0.69
C ARG A 220 7.22 19.42 -0.21
N TYR A 221 7.31 18.94 -1.44
CA TYR A 221 8.23 19.52 -2.42
C TYR A 221 7.89 20.99 -2.72
N GLN A 222 6.62 21.31 -2.94
CA GLN A 222 6.18 22.69 -3.16
C GLN A 222 6.53 23.58 -1.95
N LEU A 223 6.30 23.08 -0.74
CA LEU A 223 6.64 23.78 0.50
C LEU A 223 8.13 24.13 0.56
N ASN A 224 9.01 23.15 0.32
CA ASN A 224 10.46 23.39 0.29
C ASN A 224 10.87 24.42 -0.80
N SER A 225 10.19 24.39 -1.96
CA SER A 225 10.47 25.35 -3.04
C SER A 225 10.06 26.78 -2.67
N LEU A 226 8.95 26.94 -1.94
CA LEU A 226 8.49 28.22 -1.43
C LEU A 226 9.41 28.75 -0.34
N GLU A 227 9.88 27.89 0.57
CA GLU A 227 10.86 28.26 1.60
C GLU A 227 12.15 28.81 0.96
N SER A 228 12.67 28.12 -0.05
CA SER A 228 13.86 28.56 -0.79
C SER A 228 13.63 29.92 -1.47
N ALA A 229 12.45 30.14 -2.06
CA ALA A 229 12.09 31.41 -2.68
C ALA A 229 11.96 32.55 -1.65
N ILE A 230 11.40 32.27 -0.47
CA ILE A 230 11.27 33.21 0.63
C ILE A 230 12.66 33.62 1.16
N GLU A 231 13.56 32.66 1.36
CA GLU A 231 14.94 32.95 1.78
C GLU A 231 15.67 33.84 0.77
N LEU A 232 15.50 33.56 -0.52
CA LEU A 232 16.09 34.36 -1.59
C LEU A 232 15.52 35.79 -1.58
N GLN A 233 14.21 35.99 -1.42
CA GLN A 233 13.64 37.33 -1.34
C GLN A 233 14.05 38.08 -0.06
N LYS A 234 14.12 37.38 1.07
CA LYS A 234 14.63 37.95 2.33
C LYS A 234 16.06 38.49 2.13
N SER A 235 16.96 37.71 1.55
CA SER A 235 18.35 38.14 1.30
C SER A 235 18.45 39.38 0.40
N ARG A 236 17.57 39.51 -0.60
CA ARG A 236 17.48 40.71 -1.45
C ARG A 236 17.07 41.94 -0.65
N THR A 237 16.01 41.84 0.15
CA THR A 237 15.53 42.97 0.97
C THR A 237 16.55 43.43 2.02
N THR A 238 17.33 42.50 2.58
CA THR A 238 18.38 42.86 3.55
C THR A 238 19.57 43.55 2.89
N SER A 239 19.88 43.22 1.63
CA SER A 239 20.99 43.85 0.89
C SER A 239 20.67 45.29 0.47
N ASP A 240 19.42 45.61 0.19
CA ASP A 240 19.00 46.98 -0.21
C ASP A 240 18.89 47.95 0.98
N ALA A 241 18.90 47.43 2.21
CA ALA A 241 18.79 48.23 3.44
C ALA A 241 20.14 48.69 4.02
N VAL A 242 21.27 48.20 3.49
CA VAL A 242 22.64 48.53 3.91
C VAL A 242 23.27 49.52 2.95
#